data_AF-A0A958AT89-F1
#
_entry.id   AF-A0A958AT89-F1
#
_cell.length_a   1.000
_cell.length_b   1.000
_cell.length_c   1.000
_cell.angle_alpha   90.00
_cell.angle_beta   90.00
_cell.angle_gamma   90.00
#
_symmetry.space_group_name_H-M   'P 1'
#
loop_
_entity.id
_entity.type
_entity.pdbx_description
1 polymer ?
#
loop_
_entity_poly.entity_id
_entity_poly.type
_entity_poly.pdbx_seq_one_letter_code
_entity_poly.pdbx_strand_id
1 'polypeptide(L)'
;MRLKHIFVLLVVSLVLPVVAACGGETQTVVETVVVEKEVEKTVIETVEVEKEVIQEVEKVVTVEVEAEAEEESTLARIQREGVVRVGFANENPYAFAQPDGTLSGEAVEVARAVFEQMGIEEMEGVLTEFGSLIPGLQAGRFDVITAGMYVNPGRCEQVFFADPEYKIGEALVVEAGNPLGLNSYEDIAANPDVTVGTGAGYLEYDMMLTVGVAEDQIVTFPDDPSGMAGLQAGQIDAWTGTRPTLIKLLQVTDDPGFELADPFDQPVIDGEESVNFGAAAFRMDDVEFRNAFNDGLQQLKDEGDLVEIISQFEGFDAGADPEDVTAADLCPDAYADLLGAPAEEDAMAEATDEAMAEETAEPTEEATEEAMEEATAEATEEAMAEDSDEMAEIEPVPGGAYEAALAAGSVTVGFANENPYAYAEPDGTLTGEAVEVARAVLADMGIDEMEGVLTEFGSLIPGLQAGRFDIITAGMYVNPDRCEQVLFADPEYKIGEALVVEAGNPLGLNSYEDIAANPDVTVGTGAGYLEYDMMLTVG
;
A
#
# COMPACT_ATOMS: atom_id res chain seq x y z
N MET A 1 -71.71 -5.90 -5.59
CA MET A 1 -70.66 -5.93 -4.55
C MET A 1 -69.59 -4.94 -4.97
N ARG A 2 -69.40 -3.84 -4.23
CA ARG A 2 -68.37 -2.84 -4.51
C ARG A 2 -67.05 -3.35 -3.92
N LEU A 3 -66.03 -3.55 -4.76
CA LEU A 3 -64.65 -3.78 -4.30
C LEU A 3 -64.19 -2.54 -3.52
N LYS A 4 -63.89 -2.69 -2.23
CA LYS A 4 -63.16 -1.68 -1.45
C LYS A 4 -61.70 -1.79 -1.88
N HIS A 5 -61.19 -0.78 -2.55
CA HIS A 5 -59.75 -0.63 -2.80
C HIS A 5 -59.11 -0.26 -1.46
N ILE A 6 -58.17 -1.07 -0.98
CA ILE A 6 -57.36 -0.75 0.19
C ILE A 6 -56.08 -0.13 -0.37
N PHE A 7 -55.86 1.16 -0.11
CA PHE A 7 -54.58 1.82 -0.33
C PHE A 7 -53.67 1.49 0.86
N VAL A 8 -52.50 0.90 0.61
CA VAL A 8 -51.43 0.79 1.59
C VAL A 8 -50.45 1.92 1.30
N LEU A 9 -50.37 2.89 2.21
CA LEU A 9 -49.36 3.93 2.17
C LEU A 9 -48.07 3.33 2.75
N LEU A 10 -47.13 2.95 1.88
CA LEU A 10 -45.82 2.46 2.31
C LEU A 10 -44.88 3.67 2.29
N VAL A 11 -44.65 4.25 3.48
CA VAL A 11 -43.63 5.28 3.68
C VAL A 11 -42.31 4.54 3.82
N VAL A 12 -41.53 4.48 2.74
CA VAL A 12 -40.12 4.09 2.84
C VAL A 12 -39.34 5.35 3.14
N SER A 13 -38.95 5.53 4.39
CA SER A 13 -37.89 6.50 4.72
C SER A 13 -36.58 5.89 4.23
N LEU A 14 -36.11 6.30 3.06
CA LEU A 14 -34.71 6.09 2.71
C LEU A 14 -33.91 7.12 3.49
N VAL A 15 -33.17 6.66 4.50
CA VAL A 15 -32.10 7.44 5.12
C VAL A 15 -30.91 7.25 4.20
N LEU A 16 -30.64 8.22 3.33
CA LEU A 16 -29.38 8.28 2.60
C LEU A 16 -28.39 9.02 3.48
N PRO A 17 -27.33 8.38 3.99
CA PRO A 17 -26.21 9.12 4.54
C PRO A 17 -25.55 9.87 3.39
N VAL A 18 -25.57 11.20 3.42
CA VAL A 18 -24.59 11.99 2.69
C VAL A 18 -23.35 12.00 3.56
N VAL A 19 -22.36 11.20 3.18
CA VAL A 19 -21.06 11.17 3.86
C VAL A 19 -20.36 12.49 3.56
N ALA A 20 -20.21 13.35 4.57
CA ALA A 20 -19.20 14.39 4.50
C ALA A 20 -17.85 13.68 4.69
N ALA A 21 -17.02 13.69 3.65
CA ALA A 21 -15.86 12.79 3.54
C ALA A 21 -14.92 12.83 4.76
N CYS A 22 -14.77 13.97 5.44
CA CYS A 22 -13.91 14.11 6.63
C CYS A 22 -14.65 14.50 7.94
N GLY A 23 -15.93 14.13 8.11
CA GLY A 23 -16.60 14.26 9.42
C GLY A 23 -17.37 15.57 9.67
N GLY A 24 -17.75 16.31 8.61
CA GLY A 24 -18.83 17.29 8.73
C GLY A 24 -20.16 16.59 9.06
N GLU A 25 -21.01 17.20 9.90
CA GLU A 25 -22.26 16.57 10.35
C GLU A 25 -23.09 15.98 9.19
N THR A 26 -23.53 14.74 9.36
CA THR A 26 -24.32 13.98 8.37
C THR A 26 -25.68 14.65 8.17
N GLN A 27 -25.89 15.30 7.02
CA GLN A 27 -27.21 15.85 6.70
C GLN A 27 -28.14 14.72 6.24
N THR A 28 -29.12 14.36 7.06
CA THR A 28 -30.12 13.35 6.72
C THR A 28 -31.18 13.95 5.79
N VAL A 29 -31.13 13.64 4.50
CA VAL A 29 -32.18 14.04 3.55
C VAL A 29 -33.25 12.94 3.50
N VAL A 30 -34.44 13.23 4.03
CA VAL A 30 -35.61 12.33 3.92
C VAL A 30 -36.31 12.60 2.59
N GLU A 31 -36.08 11.77 1.59
CA GLU A 31 -36.86 11.81 0.35
C GLU A 31 -38.09 10.89 0.47
N THR A 32 -39.30 11.44 0.31
CA THR A 32 -40.53 10.66 0.39
C THR A 32 -40.87 10.06 -0.99
N VAL A 33 -40.57 8.78 -1.19
CA VAL A 33 -40.97 8.05 -2.41
C VAL A 33 -42.30 7.35 -2.19
N VAL A 34 -43.34 7.77 -2.91
CA VAL A 34 -44.66 7.12 -2.90
C VAL A 34 -44.68 6.00 -3.94
N VAL A 35 -44.64 4.74 -3.50
CA VAL A 35 -44.79 3.58 -4.38
C VAL A 35 -46.21 3.02 -4.28
N GLU A 36 -46.98 3.12 -5.35
CA GLU A 36 -48.27 2.42 -5.48
C GLU A 36 -48.06 0.99 -6.00
N LYS A 37 -48.36 -0.02 -5.18
CA LYS A 37 -48.43 -1.43 -5.63
C LYS A 37 -49.68 -2.13 -5.09
N GLU A 38 -50.40 -2.82 -5.97
CA GLU A 38 -51.49 -3.74 -5.62
C GLU A 38 -50.91 -5.05 -5.05
N VAL A 39 -51.41 -5.50 -3.89
CA VAL A 39 -51.01 -6.77 -3.26
C VAL A 39 -52.21 -7.72 -3.17
N GLU A 40 -52.11 -8.90 -3.80
CA GLU A 40 -53.03 -10.01 -3.60
C GLU A 40 -52.62 -10.87 -2.39
N LYS A 41 -53.47 -10.83 -1.36
CA LYS A 41 -53.78 -11.88 -0.36
C LYS A 41 -52.64 -12.39 0.57
N THR A 42 -52.67 -11.92 1.83
CA THR A 42 -52.03 -12.56 2.99
C THR A 42 -53.09 -13.23 3.87
N VAL A 43 -52.85 -14.47 4.32
CA VAL A 43 -53.58 -15.12 5.41
C VAL A 43 -52.75 -14.90 6.68
N ILE A 44 -53.31 -14.20 7.67
CA ILE A 44 -52.72 -14.02 9.00
C ILE A 44 -53.63 -14.79 9.98
N GLU A 45 -53.06 -15.77 10.69
CA GLU A 45 -53.72 -16.49 11.76
C GLU A 45 -53.45 -15.75 13.08
N THR A 46 -54.51 -15.38 13.79
CA THR A 46 -54.50 -14.67 15.08
C THR A 46 -54.30 -15.63 16.25
N VAL A 47 -53.31 -15.36 17.11
CA VAL A 47 -53.27 -15.89 18.48
C VAL A 47 -53.37 -14.70 19.44
N GLU A 48 -54.45 -14.66 20.21
CA GLU A 48 -54.64 -13.76 21.35
C GLU A 48 -53.84 -14.27 22.55
N VAL A 49 -53.11 -13.38 23.23
CA VAL A 49 -52.62 -13.64 24.59
C VAL A 49 -53.08 -12.49 25.48
N GLU A 50 -53.94 -12.82 26.43
CA GLU A 50 -54.46 -11.93 27.47
C GLU A 50 -53.36 -11.52 28.46
N LYS A 51 -53.40 -10.26 28.89
CA LYS A 51 -52.55 -9.71 29.95
C LYS A 51 -53.00 -10.21 31.32
N GLU A 52 -52.06 -10.71 32.12
CA GLU A 52 -52.12 -10.59 33.58
C GLU A 52 -50.76 -10.12 34.12
N VAL A 53 -50.81 -9.08 34.96
CA VAL A 53 -49.68 -8.41 35.62
C VAL A 53 -49.60 -8.95 37.03
N ILE A 54 -48.44 -9.48 37.46
CA ILE A 54 -48.03 -9.50 38.87
C ILE A 54 -46.51 -9.26 38.94
N GLN A 55 -46.12 -8.24 39.72
CA GLN A 55 -44.75 -7.88 40.08
C GLN A 55 -44.09 -8.93 40.99
N GLU A 56 -42.83 -9.25 40.73
CA GLU A 56 -41.80 -9.50 41.74
C GLU A 56 -40.42 -9.30 41.08
N VAL A 57 -39.69 -8.27 41.50
CA VAL A 57 -38.35 -7.95 40.98
C VAL A 57 -37.35 -8.68 41.87
N GLU A 58 -36.89 -9.86 41.43
CA GLU A 58 -35.60 -10.38 41.87
C GLU A 58 -34.51 -9.58 41.16
N LYS A 59 -33.57 -9.06 41.95
CA LYS A 59 -32.43 -8.28 41.47
C LYS A 59 -31.50 -9.24 40.73
N VAL A 60 -31.65 -9.35 39.41
CA VAL A 60 -30.65 -9.95 38.53
C VAL A 60 -29.48 -8.97 38.49
N VAL A 61 -28.38 -9.32 39.15
CA VAL A 61 -27.09 -8.66 38.93
C VAL A 61 -26.51 -9.34 37.70
N THR A 62 -26.70 -8.71 36.54
CA THR A 62 -25.89 -9.00 35.35
C THR A 62 -24.49 -8.46 35.63
N VAL A 63 -23.53 -9.36 35.81
CA VAL A 63 -22.11 -9.02 35.66
C VAL A 63 -21.87 -9.07 34.15
N GLU A 64 -21.83 -7.90 33.51
CA GLU A 64 -21.23 -7.79 32.18
C GLU A 64 -19.73 -7.97 32.39
N VAL A 65 -19.24 -9.16 32.04
CA VAL A 65 -17.82 -9.34 31.75
C VAL A 65 -17.66 -8.80 30.34
N GLU A 66 -17.24 -7.55 30.22
CA GLU A 66 -16.64 -7.08 28.97
C GLU A 66 -15.36 -7.92 28.79
N ALA A 67 -15.44 -8.94 27.95
CA ALA A 67 -14.24 -9.50 27.37
C ALA A 67 -13.65 -8.40 26.48
N GLU A 68 -12.47 -7.89 26.84
CA GLU A 68 -11.63 -7.20 25.87
C GLU A 68 -11.48 -8.16 24.68
N ALA A 69 -12.06 -7.79 23.54
CA ALA A 69 -11.82 -8.52 22.32
C ALA A 69 -10.35 -8.27 21.97
N GLU A 70 -9.49 -9.28 22.13
CA GLU A 70 -8.17 -9.24 21.51
C GLU A 70 -8.36 -9.03 20.01
N GLU A 71 -7.64 -8.05 19.46
CA GLU A 71 -7.63 -7.76 18.03
C GLU A 71 -7.22 -9.05 17.28
N GLU A 72 -8.03 -9.49 16.31
CA GLU A 72 -7.73 -10.69 15.52
C GLU A 72 -6.42 -10.46 14.73
N SER A 73 -5.41 -11.34 14.90
CA SER A 73 -4.15 -11.22 14.17
C SER A 73 -4.35 -11.36 12.66
N THR A 74 -3.47 -10.77 11.84
CA THR A 74 -3.52 -10.90 10.38
C THR A 74 -3.58 -12.37 9.96
N LEU A 75 -2.77 -13.24 10.59
CA LEU A 75 -2.74 -14.68 10.31
C LEU A 75 -4.10 -15.34 10.60
N ALA A 76 -4.67 -15.07 11.77
CA ALA A 76 -5.98 -15.63 12.14
C ALA A 76 -7.07 -15.18 11.16
N ARG A 77 -7.06 -13.90 10.77
CA ARG A 77 -8.00 -13.34 9.79
C ARG A 77 -7.88 -14.03 8.44
N ILE A 78 -6.69 -14.10 7.85
CA ILE A 78 -6.50 -14.69 6.51
C ILE A 78 -6.78 -16.20 6.49
N GLN A 79 -6.50 -16.93 7.58
CA GLN A 79 -6.86 -18.35 7.71
C GLN A 79 -8.38 -18.54 7.81
N ARG A 80 -9.07 -17.66 8.55
CA ARG A 80 -10.53 -17.68 8.66
C ARG A 80 -11.21 -17.35 7.35
N GLU A 81 -10.67 -16.39 6.60
CA GLU A 81 -11.22 -15.91 5.33
C GLU A 81 -10.83 -16.79 4.15
N GLY A 82 -9.70 -17.50 4.25
CA GLY A 82 -9.12 -18.29 3.17
C GLY A 82 -8.47 -17.44 2.06
N VAL A 83 -8.32 -16.14 2.29
CA VAL A 83 -7.81 -15.16 1.31
C VAL A 83 -6.71 -14.31 1.95
N VAL A 84 -5.60 -14.12 1.23
CA VAL A 84 -4.53 -13.18 1.58
C VAL A 84 -4.41 -12.09 0.50
N ARG A 85 -4.27 -10.83 0.93
CA ARG A 85 -4.04 -9.71 0.00
C ARG A 85 -2.54 -9.51 -0.21
N VAL A 86 -2.13 -9.42 -1.45
CA VAL A 86 -0.73 -9.51 -1.87
C VAL A 86 -0.34 -8.27 -2.66
N GLY A 87 0.55 -7.46 -2.11
CA GLY A 87 1.14 -6.33 -2.82
C GLY A 87 2.19 -6.80 -3.82
N PHE A 88 2.06 -6.39 -5.09
CA PHE A 88 3.00 -6.72 -6.17
C PHE A 88 3.14 -5.57 -7.17
N ALA A 89 4.21 -5.57 -7.97
CA ALA A 89 4.61 -4.43 -8.82
C ALA A 89 4.84 -4.73 -10.31
N ASN A 90 4.31 -5.85 -10.84
CA ASN A 90 4.56 -6.27 -12.23
C ASN A 90 6.04 -6.48 -12.60
N GLU A 91 6.86 -6.81 -11.61
CA GLU A 91 8.28 -7.16 -11.73
C GLU A 91 8.42 -8.56 -12.34
N ASN A 92 8.43 -8.66 -13.67
CA ASN A 92 8.54 -9.97 -14.34
C ASN A 92 10.01 -10.41 -14.39
N PRO A 93 10.39 -11.57 -13.82
CA PRO A 93 9.53 -12.72 -13.53
C PRO A 93 9.19 -13.01 -12.06
N TYR A 94 9.42 -12.08 -11.13
CA TYR A 94 9.14 -12.26 -9.70
C TYR A 94 7.65 -12.25 -9.36
N ALA A 95 6.92 -11.23 -9.80
CA ALA A 95 5.49 -11.07 -9.51
C ALA A 95 4.80 -10.20 -10.56
N PHE A 96 3.87 -10.78 -11.31
CA PHE A 96 3.16 -10.09 -12.38
C PHE A 96 1.73 -10.63 -12.54
N ALA A 97 0.85 -9.77 -13.05
CA ALA A 97 -0.49 -10.17 -13.43
C ALA A 97 -0.46 -10.82 -14.82
N GLN A 98 -1.11 -11.97 -14.95
CA GLN A 98 -1.41 -12.60 -16.22
C GLN A 98 -2.55 -11.87 -16.94
N PRO A 99 -2.74 -12.09 -18.25
CA PRO A 99 -3.84 -11.46 -19.00
C PRO A 99 -5.25 -11.76 -18.46
N ASP A 100 -5.43 -12.85 -17.71
CA ASP A 100 -6.69 -13.21 -17.05
C ASP A 100 -6.83 -12.63 -15.63
N GLY A 101 -5.89 -11.78 -15.19
CA GLY A 101 -5.87 -11.14 -13.89
C GLY A 101 -5.28 -11.99 -12.76
N THR A 102 -4.89 -13.24 -13.03
CA THR A 102 -4.25 -14.10 -12.01
C THR A 102 -2.82 -13.66 -11.73
N LEU A 103 -2.38 -13.74 -10.47
CA LEU A 103 -0.99 -13.50 -10.11
C LEU A 103 -0.12 -14.70 -10.48
N SER A 104 1.04 -14.43 -11.05
CA SER A 104 2.10 -15.42 -11.26
C SER A 104 3.47 -14.76 -11.12
N GLY A 105 4.51 -15.57 -11.21
CA GLY A 105 5.89 -15.16 -10.99
C GLY A 105 6.53 -15.98 -9.88
N GLU A 106 7.85 -15.99 -9.85
CA GLU A 106 8.64 -16.81 -8.94
C GLU A 106 8.24 -16.59 -7.47
N ALA A 107 8.35 -15.36 -6.97
CA ALA A 107 7.98 -15.02 -5.59
C ALA A 107 6.50 -15.30 -5.28
N VAL A 108 5.61 -15.11 -6.27
CA VAL A 108 4.18 -15.41 -6.11
C VAL A 108 3.94 -16.91 -5.98
N GLU A 109 4.57 -17.75 -6.80
CA GLU A 109 4.37 -19.20 -6.75
C GLU A 109 5.03 -19.83 -5.51
N VAL A 110 6.14 -19.27 -5.02
CA VAL A 110 6.72 -19.64 -3.72
C VAL A 110 5.74 -19.30 -2.60
N ALA A 111 5.26 -18.07 -2.56
CA ALA A 111 4.30 -17.64 -1.54
C ALA A 111 2.99 -18.44 -1.60
N ARG A 112 2.49 -18.76 -2.81
CA ARG A 112 1.32 -19.62 -3.01
C ARG A 112 1.53 -21.00 -2.39
N ALA A 113 2.66 -21.64 -2.65
CA ALA A 113 2.97 -22.95 -2.09
C ALA A 113 3.04 -22.93 -0.55
N VAL A 114 3.55 -21.84 0.04
CA VAL A 114 3.55 -21.63 1.50
C VAL A 114 2.12 -21.42 2.04
N PHE A 115 1.33 -20.56 1.41
CA PHE A 115 -0.05 -20.27 1.83
C PHE A 115 -0.96 -21.49 1.74
N GLU A 116 -0.78 -22.34 0.73
CA GLU A 116 -1.50 -23.61 0.61
C GLU A 116 -1.22 -24.54 1.81
N GLN A 117 0.01 -24.60 2.31
CA GLN A 117 0.36 -25.38 3.51
C GLN A 117 -0.31 -24.80 4.78
N MET A 118 -0.55 -23.49 4.80
CA MET A 118 -1.23 -22.77 5.87
C MET A 118 -2.77 -22.84 5.77
N GLY A 119 -3.32 -23.47 4.72
CA GLY A 119 -4.76 -23.57 4.49
C GLY A 119 -5.41 -22.31 3.93
N ILE A 120 -4.61 -21.42 3.32
CA ILE A 120 -5.08 -20.20 2.64
C ILE A 120 -5.09 -20.50 1.14
N GLU A 121 -6.27 -20.55 0.53
CA GLU A 121 -6.45 -21.06 -0.83
C GLU A 121 -6.39 -19.96 -1.91
N GLU A 122 -6.66 -18.71 -1.53
CA GLU A 122 -6.82 -17.60 -2.47
C GLU A 122 -5.82 -16.47 -2.20
N MET A 123 -5.25 -15.92 -3.28
CA MET A 123 -4.38 -14.73 -3.26
C MET A 123 -5.03 -13.61 -4.08
N GLU A 124 -5.33 -12.50 -3.42
CA GLU A 124 -5.84 -11.29 -4.07
C GLU A 124 -4.69 -10.32 -4.34
N GLY A 125 -4.36 -10.11 -5.61
CA GLY A 125 -3.27 -9.21 -6.00
C GLY A 125 -3.67 -7.73 -5.97
N VAL A 126 -2.89 -6.92 -5.27
CA VAL A 126 -3.00 -5.47 -5.22
C VAL A 126 -1.83 -4.86 -5.98
N LEU A 127 -2.08 -4.47 -7.23
CA LEU A 127 -1.07 -3.87 -8.08
C LEU A 127 -0.64 -2.51 -7.52
N THR A 128 0.65 -2.35 -7.26
CA THR A 128 1.26 -1.18 -6.65
C THR A 128 2.61 -0.91 -7.32
N GLU A 129 2.98 0.33 -7.58
CA GLU A 129 4.33 0.66 -8.05
C GLU A 129 5.38 0.19 -7.03
N PHE A 130 6.56 -0.25 -7.50
CA PHE A 130 7.54 -0.91 -6.63
C PHE A 130 7.94 -0.07 -5.40
N GLY A 131 8.23 1.23 -5.62
CA GLY A 131 8.55 2.18 -4.54
C GLY A 131 7.41 2.41 -3.53
N SER A 132 6.17 2.07 -3.89
CA SER A 132 4.97 2.23 -3.05
C SER A 132 4.56 0.96 -2.29
N LEU A 133 5.28 -0.16 -2.46
CA LEU A 133 4.96 -1.43 -1.80
C LEU A 133 5.07 -1.35 -0.28
N ILE A 134 6.19 -0.87 0.26
CA ILE A 134 6.40 -0.74 1.72
C ILE A 134 5.36 0.20 2.37
N PRO A 135 5.14 1.42 1.87
CA PRO A 135 4.08 2.29 2.38
C PRO A 135 2.69 1.67 2.30
N GLY A 136 2.40 0.88 1.25
CA GLY A 136 1.13 0.18 1.10
C GLY A 136 0.91 -0.93 2.12
N LEU A 137 1.97 -1.66 2.45
CA LEU A 137 1.95 -2.68 3.49
C LEU A 137 1.65 -2.06 4.86
N GLN A 138 2.35 -0.95 5.18
CA GLN A 138 2.18 -0.20 6.43
C GLN A 138 0.79 0.43 6.54
N ALA A 139 0.21 0.88 5.43
CA ALA A 139 -1.15 1.41 5.37
C ALA A 139 -2.25 0.32 5.37
N GLY A 140 -1.88 -0.96 5.48
CA GLY A 140 -2.85 -2.07 5.54
C GLY A 140 -3.58 -2.35 4.22
N ARG A 141 -3.10 -1.85 3.08
CA ARG A 141 -3.70 -2.07 1.75
C ARG A 141 -3.63 -3.54 1.32
N PHE A 142 -2.57 -4.23 1.75
CA PHE A 142 -2.36 -5.66 1.57
C PHE A 142 -1.68 -6.24 2.82
N ASP A 143 -1.60 -7.56 2.90
CA ASP A 143 -1.15 -8.29 4.09
C ASP A 143 0.33 -8.68 4.00
N VAL A 144 0.82 -8.87 2.78
CA VAL A 144 2.20 -9.30 2.48
C VAL A 144 2.64 -8.66 1.17
N ILE A 145 3.94 -8.37 1.04
CA ILE A 145 4.57 -8.04 -0.24
C ILE A 145 5.20 -9.31 -0.80
N THR A 146 4.84 -9.68 -2.03
CA THR A 146 5.54 -10.72 -2.80
C THR A 146 5.91 -10.12 -4.16
N ALA A 147 7.11 -9.58 -4.26
CA ALA A 147 7.55 -8.80 -5.43
C ALA A 147 9.05 -8.97 -5.75
N GLY A 148 9.70 -10.00 -5.21
CA GLY A 148 11.16 -10.14 -5.33
C GLY A 148 11.91 -8.98 -4.66
N MET A 149 11.36 -8.43 -3.57
CA MET A 149 11.95 -7.27 -2.93
C MET A 149 13.26 -7.65 -2.23
N TYR A 150 14.36 -7.02 -2.64
CA TYR A 150 15.63 -7.24 -1.96
C TYR A 150 15.60 -6.81 -0.50
N VAL A 151 16.18 -7.67 0.36
CA VAL A 151 16.45 -7.36 1.76
C VAL A 151 17.64 -6.40 1.83
N ASN A 152 17.47 -5.23 2.44
CA ASN A 152 18.54 -4.28 2.70
C ASN A 152 18.30 -3.53 4.02
N PRO A 153 19.35 -2.94 4.64
CA PRO A 153 19.23 -2.30 5.95
C PRO A 153 18.14 -1.23 6.05
N GLY A 154 17.99 -0.38 5.04
CA GLY A 154 16.97 0.68 5.04
C GLY A 154 15.54 0.13 5.02
N ARG A 155 15.32 -1.01 4.37
CA ARG A 155 14.03 -1.71 4.38
C ARG A 155 13.82 -2.55 5.64
N CYS A 156 14.89 -3.12 6.22
CA CYS A 156 14.85 -3.84 7.49
C CYS A 156 14.30 -2.99 8.64
N GLU A 157 14.42 -1.65 8.58
CA GLU A 157 13.84 -0.75 9.59
C GLU A 157 12.33 -0.51 9.39
N GLN A 158 11.78 -0.85 8.22
CA GLN A 158 10.43 -0.49 7.82
C GLN A 158 9.47 -1.67 7.71
N VAL A 159 9.98 -2.86 7.38
CA VAL A 159 9.21 -4.09 7.19
C VAL A 159 9.94 -5.29 7.77
N PHE A 160 9.18 -6.33 8.09
CA PHE A 160 9.70 -7.59 8.60
C PHE A 160 9.76 -8.64 7.48
N PHE A 161 10.95 -8.84 6.91
CA PHE A 161 11.18 -9.81 5.83
C PHE A 161 11.08 -11.27 6.32
N ALA A 162 10.48 -12.13 5.50
CA ALA A 162 10.70 -13.56 5.55
C ALA A 162 12.16 -13.90 5.21
N ASP A 163 12.55 -15.15 5.43
CA ASP A 163 13.88 -15.59 4.98
C ASP A 163 13.96 -15.56 3.45
N PRO A 164 15.16 -15.32 2.87
CA PRO A 164 15.33 -15.25 1.43
C PRO A 164 14.80 -16.47 0.67
N GLU A 165 14.17 -16.19 -0.46
CA GLU A 165 13.61 -17.15 -1.43
C GLU A 165 14.63 -17.45 -2.53
N TYR A 166 15.45 -16.46 -2.88
CA TYR A 166 16.52 -16.57 -3.86
C TYR A 166 17.65 -15.58 -3.59
N LYS A 167 18.77 -15.78 -4.29
CA LYS A 167 19.83 -14.79 -4.48
C LYS A 167 20.07 -14.52 -5.96
N ILE A 168 20.33 -13.28 -6.34
CA ILE A 168 20.61 -12.94 -7.73
C ILE A 168 21.55 -11.72 -7.82
N GLY A 169 22.06 -11.49 -9.02
CA GLY A 169 22.87 -10.32 -9.35
C GLY A 169 22.23 -9.46 -10.43
N GLU A 170 22.84 -8.31 -10.64
CA GLU A 170 22.37 -7.26 -11.51
C GLU A 170 22.85 -7.43 -12.95
N ALA A 171 22.28 -6.65 -13.86
CA ALA A 171 22.71 -6.57 -15.24
C ALA A 171 22.48 -5.16 -15.83
N LEU A 172 22.93 -5.00 -17.08
CA LEU A 172 22.64 -3.84 -17.91
C LEU A 172 22.04 -4.27 -19.24
N VAL A 173 21.02 -3.55 -19.70
CA VAL A 173 20.63 -3.51 -21.11
C VAL A 173 21.34 -2.33 -21.76
N VAL A 174 21.99 -2.58 -22.90
CA VAL A 174 22.77 -1.61 -23.67
C VAL A 174 22.43 -1.69 -25.16
N GLU A 175 22.82 -0.70 -25.96
CA GLU A 175 22.73 -0.77 -27.42
C GLU A 175 23.51 -2.00 -27.96
N ALA A 176 22.96 -2.66 -28.97
CA ALA A 176 23.52 -3.85 -29.59
C ALA A 176 24.98 -3.64 -30.03
N GLY A 177 25.85 -4.57 -29.62
CA GLY A 177 27.30 -4.49 -29.81
C GLY A 177 28.03 -3.68 -28.74
N ASN A 178 27.33 -3.17 -27.73
CA ASN A 178 27.85 -2.42 -26.57
C ASN A 178 28.92 -1.37 -26.96
N PRO A 179 28.57 -0.34 -27.76
CA PRO A 179 29.54 0.61 -28.31
C PRO A 179 30.24 1.46 -27.25
N LEU A 180 29.62 1.62 -26.08
CA LEU A 180 30.17 2.35 -24.93
C LEU A 180 31.06 1.46 -24.04
N GLY A 181 31.05 0.15 -24.25
CA GLY A 181 31.88 -0.81 -23.52
C GLY A 181 31.51 -0.93 -22.04
N LEU A 182 30.22 -0.78 -21.72
CA LEU A 182 29.71 -0.83 -20.34
C LEU A 182 29.52 -2.29 -19.93
N ASN A 183 30.33 -2.77 -18.98
CA ASN A 183 30.22 -4.13 -18.43
C ASN A 183 30.14 -4.12 -16.90
N SER A 184 30.03 -2.94 -16.28
CA SER A 184 29.96 -2.75 -14.83
C SER A 184 29.36 -1.38 -14.52
N TYR A 185 28.95 -1.16 -13.27
CA TYR A 185 28.58 0.18 -12.81
C TYR A 185 29.81 1.10 -12.72
N GLU A 186 30.98 0.55 -12.44
CA GLU A 186 32.25 1.28 -12.43
C GLU A 186 32.62 1.83 -13.80
N ASP A 187 32.26 1.16 -14.90
CA ASP A 187 32.44 1.69 -16.25
C ASP A 187 31.57 2.94 -16.50
N ILE A 188 30.36 2.98 -15.92
CA ILE A 188 29.47 4.15 -15.97
C ILE A 188 30.08 5.30 -15.15
N ALA A 189 30.54 5.01 -13.92
CA ALA A 189 31.21 5.99 -13.06
C ALA A 189 32.47 6.58 -13.69
N ALA A 190 33.20 5.77 -14.47
CA ALA A 190 34.40 6.21 -15.18
C ALA A 190 34.12 7.09 -16.41
N ASN A 191 32.86 7.15 -16.88
CA ASN A 191 32.46 7.85 -18.09
C ASN A 191 31.31 8.84 -17.83
N PRO A 192 31.60 10.13 -17.55
CA PRO A 192 30.59 11.12 -17.18
C PRO A 192 29.62 11.50 -18.31
N ASP A 193 29.90 11.08 -19.55
CA ASP A 193 29.00 11.32 -20.68
C ASP A 193 27.89 10.25 -20.78
N VAL A 194 27.94 9.20 -19.95
CA VAL A 194 26.95 8.11 -19.92
C VAL A 194 25.83 8.44 -18.95
N THR A 195 24.59 8.28 -19.41
CA THR A 195 23.38 8.34 -18.59
C THR A 195 22.79 6.93 -18.44
N VAL A 196 22.49 6.50 -17.23
CA VAL A 196 21.90 5.19 -16.93
C VAL A 196 20.53 5.34 -16.30
N GLY A 197 19.58 4.49 -16.73
CA GLY A 197 18.25 4.43 -16.14
C GLY A 197 18.09 3.29 -15.14
N THR A 198 17.27 3.50 -14.11
CA THR A 198 16.81 2.45 -13.17
C THR A 198 15.39 2.73 -12.67
N GLY A 199 14.76 1.76 -12.00
CA GLY A 199 13.41 1.87 -11.47
C GLY A 199 13.31 2.68 -10.17
N ALA A 200 12.16 3.30 -9.92
CA ALA A 200 11.89 4.01 -8.67
C ALA A 200 11.84 3.03 -7.49
N GLY A 201 12.68 3.29 -6.48
CA GLY A 201 12.80 2.44 -5.28
C GLY A 201 13.64 1.18 -5.48
N TYR A 202 14.28 1.00 -6.63
CA TYR A 202 15.19 -0.13 -6.91
C TYR A 202 16.51 0.03 -6.13
N LEU A 203 17.11 -1.10 -5.74
CA LEU A 203 18.36 -1.09 -4.95
C LEU A 203 19.55 -0.61 -5.79
N GLU A 204 19.46 -0.79 -7.11
CA GLU A 204 20.46 -0.49 -8.12
C GLU A 204 20.82 1.00 -8.13
N TYR A 205 19.88 1.88 -7.77
CA TYR A 205 20.15 3.31 -7.56
C TYR A 205 21.24 3.52 -6.51
N ASP A 206 21.06 2.94 -5.31
CA ASP A 206 22.01 3.07 -4.21
C ASP A 206 23.33 2.34 -4.50
N MET A 207 23.28 1.20 -5.20
CA MET A 207 24.48 0.50 -5.63
C MET A 207 25.33 1.36 -6.58
N MET A 208 24.71 1.99 -7.58
CA MET A 208 25.39 2.88 -8.52
C MET A 208 26.05 4.07 -7.80
N LEU A 209 25.35 4.71 -6.88
CA LEU A 209 25.92 5.79 -6.06
C LEU A 209 27.10 5.29 -5.21
N THR A 210 26.97 4.10 -4.61
CA THR A 210 27.99 3.51 -3.73
C THR A 210 29.30 3.25 -4.47
N VAL A 211 29.24 2.80 -5.73
CA VAL A 211 30.42 2.55 -6.56
C VAL A 211 30.91 3.80 -7.31
N GLY A 212 30.24 4.94 -7.14
CA GLY A 212 30.70 6.26 -7.57
C GLY A 212 30.13 6.78 -8.88
N VAL A 213 29.02 6.21 -9.37
CA VAL A 213 28.22 6.84 -10.44
C VAL A 213 27.65 8.15 -9.90
N ALA A 214 27.75 9.23 -10.67
CA ALA A 214 27.24 10.51 -10.21
C ALA A 214 25.70 10.55 -10.31
N GLU A 215 25.05 11.23 -9.36
CA GLU A 215 23.58 11.35 -9.30
C GLU A 215 22.99 11.94 -10.59
N ASP A 216 23.69 12.86 -11.25
CA ASP A 216 23.26 13.47 -12.51
C ASP A 216 23.43 12.56 -13.74
N GLN A 217 24.08 11.40 -13.58
CA GLN A 217 24.12 10.34 -14.59
C GLN A 217 22.96 9.35 -14.44
N ILE A 218 22.21 9.39 -13.33
CA ILE A 218 21.16 8.41 -13.05
C ILE A 218 19.78 9.03 -13.34
N VAL A 219 18.95 8.32 -14.10
CA VAL A 219 17.57 8.71 -14.38
C VAL A 219 16.63 7.64 -13.85
N THR A 220 15.70 8.04 -13.00
CA THR A 220 14.71 7.13 -12.43
C THR A 220 13.45 7.09 -13.30
N PHE A 221 12.93 5.88 -13.52
CA PHE A 221 11.68 5.62 -14.24
C PHE A 221 10.69 4.89 -13.32
N PRO A 222 9.37 5.03 -13.56
CA PRO A 222 8.36 4.38 -12.72
C PRO A 222 8.34 2.85 -12.84
N ASP A 223 8.73 2.30 -13.99
CA ASP A 223 8.72 0.86 -14.29
C ASP A 223 9.69 0.47 -15.43
N ASP A 224 9.95 -0.83 -15.59
CA ASP A 224 10.79 -1.39 -16.65
C ASP A 224 10.34 -1.00 -18.07
N PRO A 225 9.04 -1.08 -18.44
CA PRO A 225 8.60 -0.64 -19.78
C PRO A 225 8.94 0.82 -20.07
N SER A 226 8.79 1.71 -19.09
CA SER A 226 9.14 3.13 -19.22
C SER A 226 10.64 3.32 -19.34
N GLY A 227 11.44 2.57 -18.57
CA GLY A 227 12.90 2.54 -18.69
C GLY A 227 13.37 2.10 -20.08
N MET A 228 12.82 1.00 -20.59
CA MET A 228 13.10 0.50 -21.95
C MET A 228 12.69 1.51 -23.03
N ALA A 229 11.55 2.18 -22.87
CA ALA A 229 11.12 3.24 -23.78
C ALA A 229 12.07 4.44 -23.75
N GLY A 230 12.57 4.82 -22.56
CA GLY A 230 13.60 5.85 -22.39
C GLY A 230 14.90 5.49 -23.12
N LEU A 231 15.32 4.23 -23.01
CA LEU A 231 16.48 3.70 -23.73
C LEU A 231 16.28 3.72 -25.26
N GLN A 232 15.12 3.28 -25.74
CA GLN A 232 14.75 3.33 -27.17
C GLN A 232 14.69 4.77 -27.73
N ALA A 233 14.30 5.73 -26.88
CA ALA A 233 14.25 7.14 -27.24
C ALA A 233 15.62 7.83 -27.19
N GLY A 234 16.66 7.16 -26.67
CA GLY A 234 17.99 7.74 -26.44
C GLY A 234 18.00 8.78 -25.32
N GLN A 235 17.08 8.68 -24.35
CA GLN A 235 17.08 9.49 -23.13
C GLN A 235 18.16 9.01 -22.14
N ILE A 236 18.45 7.71 -22.16
CA ILE A 236 19.48 7.04 -21.39
C ILE A 236 20.31 6.16 -22.34
N ASP A 237 21.56 5.86 -21.97
CA ASP A 237 22.49 5.03 -22.73
C ASP A 237 22.45 3.55 -22.29
N ALA A 238 22.01 3.28 -21.06
CA ALA A 238 21.85 1.94 -20.51
C ALA A 238 20.67 1.89 -19.53
N TRP A 239 20.05 0.72 -19.37
CA TRP A 239 19.04 0.45 -18.34
C TRP A 239 19.55 -0.65 -17.40
N THR A 240 19.38 -0.47 -16.08
CA THR A 240 19.80 -1.46 -15.08
C THR A 240 18.66 -1.97 -14.22
N GLY A 241 18.79 -3.24 -13.86
CA GLY A 241 17.92 -3.99 -12.98
C GLY A 241 18.50 -5.40 -12.78
N THR A 242 17.73 -6.26 -12.12
CA THR A 242 18.14 -7.66 -11.93
C THR A 242 18.30 -8.41 -13.25
N ARG A 243 19.25 -9.35 -13.30
CA ARG A 243 19.50 -10.12 -14.52
C ARG A 243 18.25 -10.84 -15.06
N PRO A 244 17.43 -11.56 -14.25
CA PRO A 244 16.21 -12.19 -14.73
C PRO A 244 15.21 -11.20 -15.32
N THR A 245 15.00 -10.06 -14.67
CA THR A 245 14.11 -9.01 -15.16
C THR A 245 14.57 -8.50 -16.52
N LEU A 246 15.85 -8.22 -16.68
CA LEU A 246 16.36 -7.70 -17.96
C LEU A 246 16.34 -8.75 -19.09
N ILE A 247 16.58 -10.04 -18.79
CA ILE A 247 16.36 -11.13 -19.75
C ILE A 247 14.91 -11.09 -20.24
N LYS A 248 13.96 -11.02 -19.31
CA LYS A 248 12.55 -11.05 -19.63
C LYS A 248 12.10 -9.79 -20.40
N LEU A 249 12.55 -8.62 -19.98
CA LEU A 249 12.26 -7.34 -20.60
C LEU A 249 12.67 -7.34 -22.08
N LEU A 250 13.87 -7.83 -22.40
CA LEU A 250 14.34 -7.95 -23.78
C LEU A 250 13.50 -8.94 -24.61
N GLN A 251 13.07 -10.05 -24.01
CA GLN A 251 12.19 -11.01 -24.70
C GLN A 251 10.83 -10.43 -25.05
N VAL A 252 10.23 -9.68 -24.11
CA VAL A 252 8.91 -9.07 -24.29
C VAL A 252 9.00 -7.91 -25.29
N THR A 253 10.07 -7.11 -25.20
CA THR A 253 10.31 -5.97 -26.09
C THR A 253 10.65 -6.42 -27.52
N ASP A 254 11.38 -7.54 -27.68
CA ASP A 254 11.79 -8.12 -28.97
C ASP A 254 12.44 -7.09 -29.92
N ASP A 255 13.27 -6.21 -29.37
CA ASP A 255 14.01 -5.19 -30.11
C ASP A 255 15.48 -5.62 -30.29
N PRO A 256 15.92 -5.98 -31.51
CA PRO A 256 17.30 -6.41 -31.76
C PRO A 256 18.31 -5.26 -31.69
N GLY A 257 17.87 -4.02 -31.46
CA GLY A 257 18.73 -2.86 -31.20
C GLY A 257 19.36 -2.86 -29.81
N PHE A 258 18.93 -3.74 -28.91
CA PHE A 258 19.40 -3.79 -27.53
C PHE A 258 19.77 -5.21 -27.11
N GLU A 259 20.72 -5.33 -26.19
CA GLU A 259 21.19 -6.60 -25.64
C GLU A 259 21.61 -6.45 -24.18
N LEU A 260 21.71 -7.57 -23.47
CA LEU A 260 22.40 -7.57 -22.18
C LEU A 260 23.89 -7.32 -22.37
N ALA A 261 24.47 -6.48 -21.52
CA ALA A 261 25.91 -6.45 -21.34
C ALA A 261 26.37 -7.83 -20.85
N ASP A 262 27.17 -8.52 -21.66
CA ASP A 262 27.68 -9.86 -21.35
C ASP A 262 29.17 -9.97 -21.77
N PRO A 263 30.10 -10.14 -20.81
CA PRO A 263 29.87 -10.28 -19.37
C PRO A 263 29.41 -8.99 -18.70
N PHE A 264 28.80 -9.13 -17.52
CA PHE A 264 28.56 -8.03 -16.59
C PHE A 264 29.22 -8.37 -15.23
N ASP A 265 30.11 -7.50 -14.77
CA ASP A 265 30.79 -7.62 -13.48
C ASP A 265 29.88 -7.04 -12.38
N GLN A 266 29.61 -7.84 -11.34
CA GLN A 266 28.78 -7.40 -10.21
C GLN A 266 29.48 -6.28 -9.43
N PRO A 267 28.73 -5.30 -8.90
CA PRO A 267 29.33 -4.20 -8.15
C PRO A 267 30.04 -4.72 -6.91
N VAL A 268 31.20 -4.13 -6.57
CA VAL A 268 31.94 -4.49 -5.35
C VAL A 268 31.60 -3.52 -4.23
N ILE A 269 30.83 -3.99 -3.25
CA ILE A 269 30.40 -3.21 -2.09
C ILE A 269 31.13 -3.75 -0.86
N ASP A 270 31.76 -2.85 -0.10
CA ASP A 270 32.57 -3.21 1.08
C ASP A 270 33.68 -4.26 0.84
N GLY A 271 34.14 -4.38 -0.41
CA GLY A 271 35.22 -5.28 -0.80
C GLY A 271 34.77 -6.69 -1.18
N GLU A 272 33.46 -6.94 -1.25
CA GLU A 272 32.85 -8.19 -1.71
C GLU A 272 31.98 -7.93 -2.94
N GLU A 273 31.89 -8.91 -3.85
CA GLU A 273 30.93 -8.83 -4.96
C GLU A 273 29.51 -8.84 -4.38
N SER A 274 28.67 -7.89 -4.82
CA SER A 274 27.30 -7.77 -4.36
C SER A 274 26.50 -9.01 -4.73
N VAL A 275 25.87 -9.61 -3.73
CA VAL A 275 24.89 -10.68 -3.88
C VAL A 275 23.64 -10.23 -3.14
N ASN A 276 22.54 -10.10 -3.87
CA ASN A 276 21.30 -9.57 -3.33
C ASN A 276 20.27 -10.68 -3.14
N PHE A 277 19.51 -10.59 -2.06
CA PHE A 277 18.58 -11.63 -1.61
C PHE A 277 17.15 -11.10 -1.65
N GLY A 278 16.26 -11.77 -2.37
CA GLY A 278 14.84 -11.42 -2.42
C GLY A 278 14.03 -12.19 -1.38
N ALA A 279 13.04 -11.54 -0.78
CA ALA A 279 12.15 -12.15 0.19
C ALA A 279 10.75 -11.51 0.19
N ALA A 280 9.75 -12.26 0.67
CA ALA A 280 8.46 -11.70 1.05
C ALA A 280 8.61 -10.75 2.26
N ALA A 281 7.77 -9.71 2.34
CA ALA A 281 7.83 -8.73 3.43
C ALA A 281 6.48 -8.55 4.14
N PHE A 282 6.54 -8.43 5.46
CA PHE A 282 5.41 -8.35 6.39
C PHE A 282 5.49 -7.05 7.20
N ARG A 283 4.39 -6.65 7.85
CA ARG A 283 4.46 -5.55 8.81
C ARG A 283 5.27 -5.97 10.04
N MET A 284 5.86 -4.99 10.74
CA MET A 284 6.72 -5.24 11.91
C MET A 284 5.99 -5.92 13.07
N ASP A 285 4.69 -5.68 13.21
CA ASP A 285 3.80 -6.26 14.20
C ASP A 285 3.23 -7.63 13.80
N ASP A 286 3.30 -8.00 12.52
CA ASP A 286 2.83 -9.29 11.99
C ASP A 286 3.83 -10.44 12.19
N VAL A 287 4.41 -10.52 13.40
CA VAL A 287 5.44 -11.51 13.75
C VAL A 287 4.94 -12.95 13.61
N GLU A 288 3.71 -13.22 14.07
CA GLU A 288 3.08 -14.55 13.96
C GLU A 288 2.92 -14.97 12.50
N PHE A 289 2.47 -14.05 11.65
CA PHE A 289 2.25 -14.32 10.23
C PHE A 289 3.56 -14.59 9.49
N ARG A 290 4.56 -13.73 9.70
CA ARG A 290 5.90 -13.90 9.11
C ARG A 290 6.53 -15.24 9.54
N ASN A 291 6.44 -15.59 10.81
CA ASN A 291 7.03 -16.84 11.31
C ASN A 291 6.34 -18.07 10.72
N ALA A 292 5.00 -18.06 10.62
CA ALA A 292 4.27 -19.14 9.97
C ALA A 292 4.62 -19.27 8.48
N PHE A 293 4.87 -18.15 7.78
CA PHE A 293 5.37 -18.15 6.41
C PHE A 293 6.77 -18.79 6.34
N ASN A 294 7.69 -18.42 7.24
CA ASN A 294 9.02 -19.00 7.29
C ASN A 294 9.02 -20.50 7.58
N ASP A 295 8.13 -20.99 8.44
CA ASP A 295 7.99 -22.43 8.70
C ASP A 295 7.62 -23.19 7.41
N GLY A 296 6.67 -22.65 6.62
CA GLY A 296 6.30 -23.22 5.32
C GLY A 296 7.41 -23.09 4.27
N LEU A 297 8.12 -21.96 4.24
CA LEU A 297 9.27 -21.76 3.36
C LEU A 297 10.40 -22.75 3.69
N GLN A 298 10.68 -22.99 4.96
CA GLN A 298 11.66 -23.98 5.39
C GLN A 298 11.25 -25.39 4.96
N GLN A 299 9.96 -25.73 5.03
CA GLN A 299 9.47 -26.99 4.51
C GLN A 299 9.73 -27.13 3.00
N LEU A 300 9.50 -26.06 2.20
CA LEU A 300 9.82 -26.07 0.77
C LEU A 300 11.33 -26.23 0.51
N LYS A 301 12.18 -25.62 1.34
CA LYS A 301 13.65 -25.77 1.26
C LYS A 301 14.07 -27.22 1.54
N ASP A 302 13.56 -27.81 2.63
CA ASP A 302 13.89 -29.17 3.06
C ASP A 302 13.43 -30.25 2.06
N GLU A 303 12.30 -30.03 1.41
CA GLU A 303 11.73 -30.94 0.39
C GLU A 303 12.40 -30.76 -0.99
N GLY A 304 13.10 -29.64 -1.21
CA GLY A 304 13.72 -29.26 -2.48
C GLY A 304 12.78 -28.56 -3.45
N ASP A 305 11.55 -28.30 -3.02
CA ASP A 305 10.48 -27.71 -3.81
C ASP A 305 10.73 -26.23 -4.11
N LEU A 306 11.41 -25.49 -3.22
CA LEU A 306 11.78 -24.09 -3.48
C LEU A 306 12.58 -23.97 -4.78
N VAL A 307 13.68 -24.72 -4.90
CA VAL A 307 14.52 -24.70 -6.10
C VAL A 307 13.74 -25.19 -7.33
N GLU A 308 12.84 -26.16 -7.17
CA GLU A 308 11.98 -26.64 -8.26
C GLU A 308 11.01 -25.55 -8.75
N ILE A 309 10.43 -24.74 -7.87
CA ILE A 309 9.53 -23.63 -8.21
C ILE A 309 10.32 -22.53 -8.94
N ILE A 310 11.39 -22.02 -8.32
CA ILE A 310 12.12 -20.86 -8.88
C ILE A 310 12.77 -21.20 -10.23
N SER A 311 13.25 -22.43 -10.42
CA SER A 311 13.89 -22.86 -11.67
C SER A 311 12.94 -22.96 -12.87
N GLN A 312 11.62 -22.79 -12.67
CA GLN A 312 10.65 -22.70 -13.77
C GLN A 312 10.69 -21.33 -14.48
N PHE A 313 11.26 -20.32 -13.82
CA PHE A 313 11.36 -18.97 -14.31
C PHE A 313 12.74 -18.71 -14.91
N GLU A 314 12.78 -18.22 -16.14
CA GLU A 314 14.04 -17.97 -16.83
C GLU A 314 14.86 -16.89 -16.12
N GLY A 315 16.16 -17.13 -15.96
CA GLY A 315 17.05 -16.28 -15.18
C GLY A 315 17.36 -16.81 -13.78
N PHE A 316 16.60 -17.78 -13.27
CA PHE A 316 16.85 -18.47 -12.00
C PHE A 316 17.44 -19.84 -12.30
N ASP A 317 18.75 -19.99 -12.08
CA ASP A 317 19.42 -21.28 -12.16
C ASP A 317 19.75 -21.81 -10.75
N ALA A 318 20.46 -22.94 -10.66
CA ALA A 318 20.83 -23.51 -9.37
C ALA A 318 21.69 -22.57 -8.49
N GLY A 319 22.29 -21.53 -9.06
CA GLY A 319 23.00 -20.48 -8.34
C GLY A 319 22.08 -19.47 -7.66
N ALA A 320 20.77 -19.51 -7.94
CA ALA A 320 19.77 -18.67 -7.27
C ALA A 320 19.36 -19.20 -5.88
N ASP A 321 19.83 -20.38 -5.47
CA ASP A 321 19.59 -20.93 -4.14
C ASP A 321 20.15 -19.96 -3.06
N PRO A 322 19.30 -19.46 -2.13
CA PRO A 322 19.71 -18.55 -1.08
C PRO A 322 20.59 -19.21 -0.02
N GLU A 323 20.80 -20.53 -0.08
CA GLU A 323 21.50 -21.33 0.92
C GLU A 323 20.84 -21.18 2.30
N ASP A 324 21.63 -21.22 3.37
CA ASP A 324 21.15 -21.13 4.76
C ASP A 324 21.03 -19.66 5.25
N VAL A 325 21.04 -18.68 4.34
CA VAL A 325 20.93 -17.25 4.72
C VAL A 325 19.52 -16.96 5.22
N THR A 326 19.42 -16.30 6.37
CA THR A 326 18.14 -15.89 6.97
C THR A 326 17.96 -14.37 6.92
N ALA A 327 16.73 -13.90 7.09
CA ALA A 327 16.47 -12.46 7.22
C ALA A 327 17.13 -11.88 8.48
N ALA A 328 17.33 -12.70 9.52
CA ALA A 328 18.01 -12.30 10.74
C ALA A 328 19.51 -12.06 10.52
N ASP A 329 20.15 -12.81 9.62
CA ASP A 329 21.56 -12.58 9.24
C ASP A 329 21.73 -11.26 8.49
N LEU A 330 20.73 -10.88 7.68
CA LEU A 330 20.74 -9.68 6.85
C LEU A 330 20.24 -8.42 7.59
N CYS A 331 19.39 -8.58 8.60
CA CYS A 331 18.77 -7.51 9.39
C CYS A 331 19.01 -7.67 10.92
N PRO A 332 20.23 -7.94 11.40
CA PRO A 332 20.46 -8.39 12.77
C PRO A 332 20.04 -7.38 13.84
N ASP A 333 20.29 -6.09 13.62
CA ASP A 333 19.93 -5.04 14.58
C ASP A 333 18.43 -4.74 14.60
N ALA A 334 17.77 -4.78 13.43
CA ALA A 334 16.36 -4.47 13.31
C ALA A 334 15.47 -5.59 13.86
N TYR A 335 15.89 -6.86 13.74
CA TYR A 335 15.04 -8.01 14.09
C TYR A 335 15.35 -8.64 15.44
N ALA A 336 16.41 -8.22 16.13
CA ALA A 336 16.83 -8.79 17.42
C ALA A 336 15.69 -8.81 18.46
N ASP A 337 14.89 -7.75 18.53
CA ASP A 337 13.79 -7.64 19.50
C ASP A 337 12.52 -8.38 19.03
N LEU A 338 12.32 -8.52 17.71
CA LEU A 338 11.13 -9.14 17.11
C LEU A 338 11.19 -10.67 17.15
N LEU A 339 12.37 -11.25 16.93
CA LEU A 339 12.57 -12.70 16.90
C LEU A 339 12.76 -13.30 18.31
N GLY A 340 12.91 -12.44 19.32
CA GLY A 340 13.38 -12.84 20.64
C GLY A 340 14.86 -13.26 20.59
N ALA A 341 15.58 -13.10 21.71
CA ALA A 341 16.91 -13.70 21.81
C ALA A 341 16.80 -15.20 21.53
N PRO A 342 17.75 -15.81 20.78
CA PRO A 342 17.70 -17.24 20.51
C PRO A 342 17.53 -17.96 21.84
N ALA A 343 16.49 -18.79 21.93
CA ALA A 343 16.36 -19.71 23.05
C ALA A 343 17.69 -20.47 23.11
N GLU A 344 18.41 -20.36 24.23
CA GLU A 344 19.64 -21.10 24.52
C GLU A 344 19.35 -22.63 24.66
N GLU A 345 18.49 -23.20 23.83
CA GLU A 345 18.08 -24.60 23.90
C GLU A 345 19.03 -25.54 23.14
N ASP A 346 19.86 -25.01 22.23
CA ASP A 346 20.89 -25.79 21.51
C ASP A 346 22.34 -25.62 22.03
N ALA A 347 22.57 -24.78 23.03
CA ALA A 347 23.92 -24.55 23.60
C ALA A 347 24.22 -25.37 24.88
N MET A 348 23.26 -26.12 25.45
CA MET A 348 23.43 -26.84 26.72
C MET A 348 23.32 -28.38 26.62
N ALA A 349 23.69 -28.99 25.49
CA ALA A 349 23.82 -30.44 25.40
C ALA A 349 25.13 -31.02 25.98
N GLU A 350 26.07 -30.18 26.46
CA GLU A 350 27.29 -30.65 27.15
C GLU A 350 27.63 -29.82 28.41
N ALA A 351 26.80 -29.90 29.47
CA ALA A 351 27.25 -29.61 30.84
C ALA A 351 26.31 -30.22 31.90
N THR A 352 26.58 -31.49 32.20
CA THR A 352 26.45 -32.17 33.52
C THR A 352 25.49 -31.62 34.58
N ASP A 353 24.43 -32.39 34.85
CA ASP A 353 24.14 -33.08 36.13
C ASP A 353 24.68 -32.40 37.42
N GLU A 354 23.85 -31.60 38.09
CA GLU A 354 23.65 -31.65 39.55
C GLU A 354 22.61 -30.59 40.03
N ALA A 355 21.78 -31.03 40.99
CA ALA A 355 20.93 -30.25 41.92
C ALA A 355 19.46 -29.98 41.53
N MET A 356 18.63 -30.96 41.91
CA MET A 356 17.25 -30.77 42.36
C MET A 356 17.17 -29.87 43.61
N ALA A 357 16.15 -28.99 43.69
CA ALA A 357 15.20 -28.91 44.82
C ALA A 357 14.26 -27.68 44.70
N GLU A 358 12.95 -27.96 44.72
CA GLU A 358 11.89 -27.34 45.55
C GLU A 358 11.81 -25.80 45.64
N GLU A 359 10.66 -25.20 45.27
CA GLU A 359 9.69 -24.62 46.23
C GLU A 359 8.52 -23.91 45.49
N THR A 360 7.30 -24.26 45.91
CA THR A 360 6.01 -23.67 45.55
C THR A 360 5.66 -22.46 46.43
N ALA A 361 5.08 -21.37 45.89
CA ALA A 361 4.08 -20.53 46.58
C ALA A 361 3.54 -19.38 45.71
N GLU A 362 2.20 -19.31 45.57
CA GLU A 362 1.44 -18.06 45.29
C GLU A 362 1.34 -17.18 46.56
N PRO A 363 1.07 -15.86 46.40
CA PRO A 363 -0.17 -15.29 46.96
C PRO A 363 -0.78 -14.15 46.08
N THR A 364 -2.08 -14.21 45.72
CA THR A 364 -3.28 -13.52 46.31
C THR A 364 -3.31 -11.98 46.37
N GLU A 365 -4.40 -11.42 45.78
CA GLU A 365 -5.01 -10.07 45.87
C GLU A 365 -5.12 -9.42 47.27
N GLU A 366 -5.11 -8.07 47.35
CA GLU A 366 -6.31 -7.20 47.58
C GLU A 366 -5.94 -5.75 48.03
N ALA A 367 -6.75 -4.79 47.55
CA ALA A 367 -7.11 -3.47 48.14
C ALA A 367 -6.14 -2.27 47.95
N THR A 368 -6.53 -1.06 47.54
CA THR A 368 -7.79 -0.28 47.73
C THR A 368 -7.88 0.89 46.74
N GLU A 369 -9.13 1.23 46.40
CA GLU A 369 -9.67 2.33 45.60
C GLU A 369 -9.91 3.61 46.45
N GLU A 370 -9.83 4.82 45.87
CA GLU A 370 -10.87 5.89 45.98
C GLU A 370 -10.46 7.27 45.39
N ALA A 371 -11.47 7.91 44.77
CA ALA A 371 -11.67 9.32 44.38
C ALA A 371 -11.26 9.70 42.93
N MET A 372 -12.11 10.25 42.05
CA MET A 372 -13.40 10.94 42.22
C MET A 372 -14.07 11.16 40.85
N GLU A 373 -15.38 10.91 40.76
CA GLU A 373 -16.29 11.16 39.63
C GLU A 373 -17.13 12.43 39.89
N GLU A 374 -17.40 13.26 38.87
CA GLU A 374 -18.72 13.93 38.64
C GLU A 374 -18.65 14.90 37.44
N ALA A 375 -19.44 14.63 36.38
CA ALA A 375 -20.62 15.43 36.01
C ALA A 375 -21.02 15.23 34.51
N THR A 376 -22.26 14.81 34.28
CA THR A 376 -22.91 14.65 32.96
C THR A 376 -24.15 15.56 32.80
N ALA A 377 -24.39 15.93 31.52
CA ALA A 377 -25.65 16.18 30.80
C ALA A 377 -26.59 17.36 31.14
N GLU A 378 -26.83 18.25 30.15
CA GLU A 378 -28.13 18.46 29.45
C GLU A 378 -28.07 19.69 28.52
N ALA A 379 -28.41 19.53 27.23
CA ALA A 379 -29.39 20.34 26.48
C ALA A 379 -29.30 20.07 24.96
N THR A 380 -30.32 19.42 24.42
CA THR A 380 -30.64 19.34 22.99
C THR A 380 -31.59 20.46 22.56
N GLU A 381 -31.36 20.96 21.34
CA GLU A 381 -32.38 21.46 20.38
C GLU A 381 -32.99 22.86 20.60
N GLU A 382 -32.30 23.90 20.11
CA GLU A 382 -32.91 25.08 19.47
C GLU A 382 -31.82 25.88 18.71
N ALA A 383 -31.73 25.66 17.39
CA ALA A 383 -31.35 26.63 16.33
C ALA A 383 -30.64 25.93 15.13
N MET A 384 -31.41 25.25 14.28
CA MET A 384 -31.08 25.16 12.86
C MET A 384 -32.02 26.11 12.11
N ALA A 385 -31.51 27.32 11.84
CA ALA A 385 -31.82 28.21 10.72
C ALA A 385 -31.26 29.59 11.06
N GLU A 386 -30.46 30.15 10.16
CA GLU A 386 -29.67 31.39 10.27
C GLU A 386 -28.28 31.21 10.88
N ASP A 387 -27.31 30.73 10.09
CA ASP A 387 -26.27 31.62 9.58
C ASP A 387 -25.50 30.92 8.44
N SER A 388 -25.41 31.56 7.29
CA SER A 388 -24.61 31.11 6.16
C SER A 388 -23.55 32.15 5.80
N ASP A 389 -23.18 33.04 6.73
CA ASP A 389 -22.21 34.11 6.48
C ASP A 389 -21.23 34.39 7.64
N GLU A 390 -21.10 33.51 8.65
CA GLU A 390 -20.00 33.58 9.63
C GLU A 390 -19.13 32.31 9.53
N MET A 391 -18.06 32.37 8.73
CA MET A 391 -16.89 31.52 9.00
C MET A 391 -16.47 31.87 10.43
N ALA A 392 -16.64 30.92 11.36
CA ALA A 392 -16.07 31.07 12.68
C ALA A 392 -14.58 31.40 12.50
N GLU A 393 -14.13 32.55 13.00
CA GLU A 393 -12.70 32.85 13.07
C GLU A 393 -12.07 31.79 13.99
N ILE A 394 -11.54 30.72 13.39
CA ILE A 394 -10.74 29.73 14.09
C ILE A 394 -9.45 30.45 14.44
N GLU A 395 -9.30 30.84 15.71
CA GLU A 395 -8.05 31.43 16.16
C GLU A 395 -6.91 30.42 15.96
N PRO A 396 -5.78 30.83 15.37
CA PRO A 396 -4.68 29.93 15.10
C PRO A 396 -4.16 29.33 16.40
N VAL A 397 -3.83 28.03 16.36
CA VAL A 397 -3.26 27.32 17.51
C VAL A 397 -1.89 27.95 17.82
N PRO A 398 -1.67 28.53 19.02
CA PRO A 398 -0.40 29.15 19.36
C PRO A 398 0.75 28.14 19.26
N GLY A 399 1.79 28.48 18.52
CA GLY A 399 2.93 27.61 18.21
C GLY A 399 2.64 26.51 17.20
N GLY A 400 1.49 26.53 16.53
CA GLY A 400 1.13 25.56 15.48
C GLY A 400 1.84 25.82 14.14
N ALA A 401 1.64 24.90 13.19
CA ALA A 401 2.28 24.93 11.87
C ALA A 401 2.07 26.25 11.11
N TYR A 402 0.90 26.89 11.24
CA TYR A 402 0.63 28.18 10.61
C TYR A 402 1.48 29.32 11.19
N GLU A 403 1.61 29.43 12.51
CA GLU A 403 2.47 30.45 13.13
C GLU A 403 3.95 30.18 12.83
N ALA A 404 4.35 28.91 12.75
CA ALA A 404 5.70 28.52 12.34
C ALA A 404 6.00 28.94 10.89
N ALA A 405 5.07 28.71 9.96
CA ALA A 405 5.19 29.13 8.57
C ALA A 405 5.22 30.66 8.42
N LEU A 406 4.36 31.39 9.15
CA LEU A 406 4.42 32.86 9.20
C LEU A 406 5.73 33.39 9.77
N ALA A 407 6.28 32.73 10.80
CA ALA A 407 7.55 33.12 11.40
C ALA A 407 8.75 32.82 10.49
N ALA A 408 8.69 31.71 9.74
CA ALA A 408 9.68 31.35 8.73
C ALA A 408 9.59 32.24 7.48
N GLY A 409 8.39 32.73 7.16
CA GLY A 409 8.08 33.43 5.91
C GLY A 409 8.03 32.50 4.69
N SER A 410 8.07 31.19 4.92
CA SER A 410 8.09 30.14 3.89
C SER A 410 7.34 28.90 4.37
N VAL A 411 6.87 28.11 3.41
CA VAL A 411 6.26 26.79 3.65
C VAL A 411 6.75 25.79 2.60
N THR A 412 6.88 24.52 2.98
CA THR A 412 7.22 23.45 2.04
C THR A 412 5.94 22.73 1.60
N VAL A 413 5.77 22.54 0.29
CA VAL A 413 4.52 22.04 -0.31
C VAL A 413 4.80 20.80 -1.15
N GLY A 414 4.13 19.70 -0.84
CA GLY A 414 4.20 18.46 -1.60
C GLY A 414 3.27 18.49 -2.82
N PHE A 415 3.83 18.21 -3.99
CA PHE A 415 3.13 18.11 -5.27
C PHE A 415 3.34 16.73 -5.90
N ALA A 416 2.33 16.18 -6.56
CA ALA A 416 2.51 15.07 -7.50
C ALA A 416 2.91 15.63 -8.87
N ASN A 417 3.82 14.96 -9.59
CA ASN A 417 4.21 15.37 -10.95
C ASN A 417 3.14 14.95 -11.98
N GLU A 418 2.02 15.65 -11.99
CA GLU A 418 0.81 15.34 -12.77
C GLU A 418 0.38 16.55 -13.60
N ASN A 419 0.58 16.50 -14.91
CA ASN A 419 0.07 17.52 -15.82
C ASN A 419 -1.45 17.34 -16.02
N PRO A 420 -2.30 18.39 -15.83
CA PRO A 420 -1.98 19.81 -15.73
C PRO A 420 -1.95 20.42 -14.31
N TYR A 421 -1.99 19.59 -13.27
CA TYR A 421 -2.08 20.02 -11.87
C TYR A 421 -0.74 20.56 -11.32
N ALA A 422 0.35 19.80 -11.42
CA ALA A 422 1.68 20.26 -11.03
C ALA A 422 2.76 19.55 -11.85
N TYR A 423 3.72 20.31 -12.39
CA TYR A 423 4.84 19.78 -13.16
C TYR A 423 5.98 20.79 -13.20
N ALA A 424 7.20 20.31 -13.43
CA ALA A 424 8.36 21.16 -13.66
C ALA A 424 8.48 21.55 -15.13
N GLU A 425 8.68 22.84 -15.42
CA GLU A 425 9.15 23.30 -16.72
C GLU A 425 10.61 22.83 -16.95
N PRO A 426 11.13 22.84 -18.20
CA PRO A 426 12.49 22.40 -18.49
C PRO A 426 13.60 23.17 -17.74
N ASP A 427 13.31 24.34 -17.18
CA ASP A 427 14.22 25.12 -16.37
C ASP A 427 14.11 24.82 -14.85
N GLY A 428 13.30 23.83 -14.48
CA GLY A 428 13.03 23.42 -13.10
C GLY A 428 11.93 24.21 -12.41
N THR A 429 11.33 25.20 -13.06
CA THR A 429 10.25 26.00 -12.45
C THR A 429 8.99 25.16 -12.29
N LEU A 430 8.46 25.07 -11.07
CA LEU A 430 7.18 24.42 -10.82
C LEU A 430 6.02 25.29 -11.30
N THR A 431 5.12 24.68 -12.06
CA THR A 431 3.92 25.28 -12.63
C THR A 431 2.79 24.26 -12.69
N GLY A 432 1.59 24.70 -13.03
CA GLY A 432 0.38 23.88 -13.04
C GLY A 432 -0.72 24.48 -12.16
N GLU A 433 -1.94 23.96 -12.30
CA GLU A 433 -3.10 24.49 -11.59
C GLU A 433 -2.94 24.47 -10.07
N ALA A 434 -2.55 23.33 -9.48
CA ALA A 434 -2.38 23.16 -8.05
C ALA A 434 -1.24 24.07 -7.51
N VAL A 435 -0.18 24.26 -8.30
CA VAL A 435 0.95 25.15 -7.95
C VAL A 435 0.49 26.61 -7.87
N GLU A 436 -0.30 27.06 -8.85
CA GLU A 436 -0.78 28.45 -8.88
C GLU A 436 -1.85 28.70 -7.81
N VAL A 437 -2.71 27.73 -7.52
CA VAL A 437 -3.69 27.81 -6.42
C VAL A 437 -2.98 27.87 -5.07
N ALA A 438 -2.04 26.96 -4.81
CA ALA A 438 -1.25 26.95 -3.57
C ALA A 438 -0.57 28.29 -3.34
N ARG A 439 0.12 28.82 -4.37
CA ARG A 439 0.80 30.11 -4.30
C ARG A 439 -0.16 31.27 -3.99
N ALA A 440 -1.35 31.27 -4.58
CA ALA A 440 -2.35 32.31 -4.35
C ALA A 440 -2.92 32.26 -2.93
N VAL A 441 -3.24 31.05 -2.42
CA VAL A 441 -3.76 30.85 -1.06
C VAL A 441 -2.71 31.23 -0.02
N LEU A 442 -1.47 30.75 -0.18
CA LEU A 442 -0.38 31.07 0.74
C LEU A 442 -0.07 32.57 0.80
N ALA A 443 -0.10 33.26 -0.33
CA ALA A 443 0.09 34.71 -0.37
C ALA A 443 -1.02 35.46 0.39
N ASP A 444 -2.28 35.01 0.30
CA ASP A 444 -3.40 35.60 1.06
C ASP A 444 -3.26 35.32 2.56
N MET A 445 -2.69 34.16 2.91
CA MET A 445 -2.35 33.79 4.30
C MET A 445 -1.14 34.56 4.86
N GLY A 446 -0.44 35.36 4.04
CA GLY A 446 0.75 36.14 4.43
C GLY A 446 2.07 35.39 4.35
N ILE A 447 2.12 34.30 3.59
CA ILE A 447 3.32 33.47 3.33
C ILE A 447 3.75 33.70 1.87
N ASP A 448 4.84 34.45 1.68
CA ASP A 448 5.27 34.91 0.36
C ASP A 448 6.15 33.88 -0.39
N GLU A 449 6.79 32.96 0.33
CA GLU A 449 7.72 31.96 -0.24
C GLU A 449 7.13 30.55 -0.13
N MET A 450 7.20 29.80 -1.23
CA MET A 450 6.74 28.41 -1.33
C MET A 450 7.88 27.55 -1.88
N GLU A 451 8.31 26.56 -1.10
CA GLU A 451 9.24 25.54 -1.54
C GLU A 451 8.45 24.32 -1.99
N GLY A 452 8.31 24.14 -3.30
CA GLY A 452 7.60 22.99 -3.85
C GLY A 452 8.51 21.76 -3.94
N VAL A 453 8.03 20.64 -3.42
CA VAL A 453 8.65 19.33 -3.50
C VAL A 453 7.80 18.47 -4.42
N LEU A 454 8.31 18.19 -5.63
CA LEU A 454 7.73 17.16 -6.48
C LEU A 454 8.08 15.78 -5.92
N THR A 455 7.06 14.97 -5.70
CA THR A 455 7.17 13.58 -5.25
C THR A 455 6.12 12.73 -5.98
N GLU A 456 6.18 11.42 -5.79
CA GLU A 456 5.12 10.51 -6.27
C GLU A 456 3.83 10.68 -5.46
N PHE A 457 2.67 10.51 -6.13
CA PHE A 457 1.35 10.71 -5.52
C PHE A 457 1.16 9.85 -4.26
N GLY A 458 1.58 8.57 -4.29
CA GLY A 458 1.49 7.65 -3.15
C GLY A 458 2.36 8.06 -1.94
N SER A 459 3.41 8.85 -2.17
CA SER A 459 4.34 9.33 -1.14
C SER A 459 3.89 10.62 -0.47
N LEU A 460 2.78 11.23 -0.93
CA LEU A 460 2.30 12.51 -0.43
C LEU A 460 1.89 12.43 1.05
N ILE A 461 0.95 11.55 1.40
CA ILE A 461 0.47 11.44 2.80
C ILE A 461 1.62 11.04 3.75
N PRO A 462 2.42 10.00 3.47
CA PRO A 462 3.57 9.66 4.32
C PRO A 462 4.59 10.80 4.42
N GLY A 463 4.80 11.55 3.34
CA GLY A 463 5.72 12.69 3.34
C GLY A 463 5.23 13.84 4.22
N LEU A 464 3.92 14.10 4.22
CA LEU A 464 3.30 15.06 5.12
C LEU A 464 3.44 14.62 6.58
N GLN A 465 3.14 13.34 6.88
CA GLN A 465 3.25 12.78 8.23
C GLN A 465 4.69 12.75 8.73
N ALA A 466 5.67 12.54 7.84
CA ALA A 466 7.10 12.59 8.14
C ALA A 466 7.66 14.02 8.23
N GLY A 467 6.86 15.05 7.93
CA GLY A 467 7.29 16.45 7.94
C GLY A 467 8.23 16.83 6.80
N ARG A 468 8.22 16.09 5.68
CA ARG A 468 8.97 16.44 4.46
C ARG A 468 8.40 17.67 3.75
N PHE A 469 7.11 17.92 3.95
CA PHE A 469 6.41 19.14 3.56
C PHE A 469 5.29 19.39 4.56
N ASP A 470 4.84 20.65 4.63
CA ASP A 470 3.85 21.11 5.61
C ASP A 470 2.41 20.96 5.09
N ILE A 471 2.23 20.98 3.77
CA ILE A 471 0.94 20.84 3.08
C ILE A 471 1.10 20.02 1.80
N ILE A 472 0.01 19.39 1.35
CA ILE A 472 -0.09 18.69 0.06
C ILE A 472 -1.04 19.47 -0.86
N THR A 473 -0.64 19.68 -2.10
CA THR A 473 -1.49 20.24 -3.16
C THR A 473 -1.26 19.46 -4.45
N ALA A 474 -2.06 18.43 -4.69
CA ALA A 474 -1.78 17.44 -5.73
C ALA A 474 -3.04 16.80 -6.33
N GLY A 475 -4.15 17.56 -6.42
CA GLY A 475 -5.43 17.01 -6.92
C GLY A 475 -5.95 15.81 -6.12
N MET A 476 -5.55 15.70 -4.85
CA MET A 476 -5.87 14.56 -4.01
C MET A 476 -7.36 14.55 -3.67
N TYR A 477 -8.09 13.56 -4.18
CA TYR A 477 -9.49 13.35 -3.83
C TYR A 477 -9.66 13.14 -2.31
N VAL A 478 -10.66 13.83 -1.77
CA VAL A 478 -11.13 13.65 -0.40
C VAL A 478 -11.95 12.36 -0.33
N ASN A 479 -11.48 11.37 0.44
CA ASN A 479 -12.20 10.13 0.69
C ASN A 479 -12.05 9.71 2.17
N PRO A 480 -12.91 8.82 2.70
CA PRO A 480 -12.91 8.46 4.11
C PRO A 480 -11.56 7.96 4.62
N ASP A 481 -10.90 7.06 3.89
CA ASP A 481 -9.63 6.45 4.30
C ASP A 481 -8.50 7.47 4.44
N ARG A 482 -8.48 8.50 3.59
CA ARG A 482 -7.50 9.59 3.67
C ARG A 482 -7.83 10.57 4.78
N CYS A 483 -9.12 10.79 5.06
CA CYS A 483 -9.55 11.65 6.16
C CYS A 483 -9.17 11.09 7.53
N GLU A 484 -8.94 9.77 7.65
CA GLU A 484 -8.38 9.16 8.85
C GLU A 484 -6.87 9.46 9.03
N GLN A 485 -6.17 9.79 7.94
CA GLN A 485 -4.72 9.94 7.91
C GLN A 485 -4.26 11.40 7.91
N VAL A 486 -5.02 12.30 7.26
CA VAL A 486 -4.66 13.71 7.04
C VAL A 486 -5.89 14.60 7.10
N LEU A 487 -5.66 15.88 7.41
CA LEU A 487 -6.68 16.91 7.34
C LEU A 487 -6.78 17.47 5.91
N PHE A 488 -8.00 17.59 5.40
CA PHE A 488 -8.26 18.28 4.13
C PHE A 488 -8.79 19.69 4.38
N ALA A 489 -8.35 20.62 3.55
CA ALA A 489 -9.04 21.90 3.38
C ALA A 489 -10.39 21.70 2.67
N ASP A 490 -11.19 22.76 2.61
CA ASP A 490 -12.41 22.74 1.79
C ASP A 490 -12.06 22.45 0.32
N PRO A 491 -12.87 21.65 -0.40
CA PRO A 491 -12.55 21.25 -1.77
C PRO A 491 -12.37 22.44 -2.72
N GLU A 492 -11.23 22.49 -3.41
CA GLU A 492 -10.85 23.58 -4.33
C GLU A 492 -11.67 23.57 -5.63
N TYR A 493 -12.01 22.39 -6.14
CA TYR A 493 -12.80 22.22 -7.35
C TYR A 493 -13.58 20.90 -7.35
N LYS A 494 -14.66 20.87 -8.14
CA LYS A 494 -15.40 19.65 -8.45
C LYS A 494 -15.18 19.29 -9.91
N ILE A 495 -14.49 18.18 -10.15
CA ILE A 495 -14.24 17.65 -11.49
C ILE A 495 -15.02 16.34 -11.69
N GLY A 496 -15.30 16.02 -12.96
CA GLY A 496 -15.83 14.72 -13.35
C GLY A 496 -14.79 13.96 -14.15
N GLU A 497 -14.86 12.64 -14.09
CA GLU A 497 -13.94 11.74 -14.78
C GLU A 497 -14.24 11.67 -16.28
N ALA A 498 -13.22 11.32 -17.06
CA ALA A 498 -13.35 11.12 -18.50
C ALA A 498 -12.67 9.83 -18.94
N LEU A 499 -13.35 9.09 -19.80
CA LEU A 499 -12.76 7.94 -20.49
C LEU A 499 -12.06 8.41 -21.77
N VAL A 500 -10.80 8.01 -21.93
CA VAL A 500 -10.09 8.14 -23.20
C VAL A 500 -10.31 6.88 -24.01
N VAL A 501 -10.87 7.02 -25.21
CA VAL A 501 -11.21 5.90 -26.11
C VAL A 501 -10.62 6.13 -27.50
N GLU A 502 -10.55 5.07 -28.31
CA GLU A 502 -10.12 5.20 -29.70
C GLU A 502 -10.99 6.21 -30.47
N ALA A 503 -10.37 6.97 -31.37
CA ALA A 503 -11.03 7.99 -32.16
C ALA A 503 -12.26 7.44 -32.90
N GLY A 504 -13.42 8.07 -32.67
CA GLY A 504 -14.71 7.63 -33.22
C GLY A 504 -15.49 6.68 -32.32
N ASN A 505 -14.93 6.29 -31.17
CA ASN A 505 -15.53 5.42 -30.17
C ASN A 505 -16.19 4.17 -30.79
N PRO A 506 -15.42 3.31 -31.48
CA PRO A 506 -15.96 2.17 -32.22
C PRO A 506 -16.65 1.15 -31.33
N LEU A 507 -16.29 1.11 -30.05
CA LEU A 507 -16.85 0.22 -29.04
C LEU A 507 -18.06 0.82 -28.32
N GLY A 508 -18.38 2.09 -28.57
CA GLY A 508 -19.54 2.76 -28.00
C GLY A 508 -19.47 2.94 -26.49
N LEU A 509 -18.27 3.11 -25.92
CA LEU A 509 -18.03 3.26 -24.49
C LEU A 509 -18.34 4.70 -24.06
N ASN A 510 -19.43 4.90 -23.32
CA ASN A 510 -19.85 6.21 -22.81
C ASN A 510 -20.02 6.23 -21.29
N SER A 511 -19.90 5.08 -20.62
CA SER A 511 -19.97 4.95 -19.17
C SER A 511 -19.19 3.74 -18.66
N TYR A 512 -19.01 3.65 -17.34
CA TYR A 512 -18.45 2.48 -16.69
C TYR A 512 -19.29 1.22 -16.91
N GLU A 513 -20.62 1.35 -17.03
CA GLU A 513 -21.49 0.22 -17.37
C GLU A 513 -21.27 -0.29 -18.80
N ASP A 514 -20.92 0.59 -19.75
CA ASP A 514 -20.57 0.16 -21.11
C ASP A 514 -19.26 -0.64 -21.13
N ILE A 515 -18.33 -0.32 -20.22
CA ILE A 515 -17.08 -1.06 -19.99
C ILE A 515 -17.41 -2.42 -19.37
N ALA A 516 -18.10 -2.43 -18.22
CA ALA A 516 -18.47 -3.64 -17.50
C ALA A 516 -19.31 -4.62 -18.34
N ALA A 517 -20.16 -4.10 -19.23
CA ALA A 517 -20.98 -4.90 -20.12
C ALA A 517 -20.20 -5.52 -21.30
N ASN A 518 -18.94 -5.12 -21.53
CA ASN A 518 -18.15 -5.54 -22.67
C ASN A 518 -16.90 -6.34 -22.24
N PRO A 519 -16.97 -7.68 -22.27
CA PRO A 519 -15.88 -8.54 -21.80
C PRO A 519 -14.61 -8.48 -22.68
N ASP A 520 -14.69 -7.87 -23.86
CA ASP A 520 -13.56 -7.71 -24.77
C ASP A 520 -12.84 -6.34 -24.56
N VAL A 521 -13.24 -5.55 -23.57
CA VAL A 521 -12.65 -4.24 -23.25
C VAL A 521 -11.69 -4.38 -22.07
N THR A 522 -10.47 -3.88 -22.26
CA THR A 522 -9.49 -3.70 -21.18
C THR A 522 -9.33 -2.20 -20.94
N VAL A 523 -9.31 -1.79 -19.67
CA VAL A 523 -9.15 -0.39 -19.26
C VAL A 523 -7.88 -0.24 -18.44
N GLY A 524 -7.13 0.82 -18.69
CA GLY A 524 -5.99 1.23 -17.86
C GLY A 524 -6.37 2.39 -16.95
N THR A 525 -5.83 2.39 -15.73
CA THR A 525 -5.94 3.47 -14.73
C THR A 525 -4.63 3.57 -13.94
N GLY A 526 -4.38 4.72 -13.30
CA GLY A 526 -3.26 4.86 -12.37
C GLY A 526 -3.48 4.01 -11.11
N ALA A 527 -2.39 3.48 -10.54
CA ALA A 527 -2.45 2.78 -9.27
C ALA A 527 -2.72 3.78 -8.12
N GLY A 528 -3.62 3.44 -7.19
CA GLY A 528 -4.01 4.32 -6.08
C GLY A 528 -4.96 5.48 -6.46
N TYR A 529 -5.43 5.50 -7.71
CA TYR A 529 -6.44 6.42 -8.19
C TYR A 529 -7.84 5.91 -7.81
N LEU A 530 -8.76 6.82 -7.50
CA LEU A 530 -10.13 6.46 -7.09
C LEU A 530 -10.87 5.70 -8.21
N GLU A 531 -10.53 5.98 -9.47
CA GLU A 531 -11.09 5.38 -10.66
C GLU A 531 -10.86 3.86 -10.72
N TYR A 532 -9.77 3.37 -10.11
CA TYR A 532 -9.51 1.93 -9.95
C TYR A 532 -10.59 1.29 -9.08
N ASP A 533 -10.81 1.84 -7.88
CA ASP A 533 -11.82 1.33 -6.94
C ASP A 533 -13.24 1.45 -7.53
N MET A 534 -13.52 2.56 -8.22
CA MET A 534 -14.81 2.76 -8.87
C MET A 534 -15.08 1.72 -9.96
N MET A 535 -14.09 1.35 -10.77
CA MET A 535 -14.27 0.32 -11.78
C MET A 535 -14.57 -1.06 -11.17
N LEU A 536 -13.94 -1.40 -10.04
CA LEU A 536 -14.24 -2.64 -9.31
C LEU A 536 -15.68 -2.69 -8.77
N THR A 537 -16.30 -1.54 -8.49
CA THR A 537 -17.69 -1.50 -7.99
C THR A 537 -18.77 -1.63 -9.06
N VAL A 538 -18.46 -1.35 -10.33
CA VAL A 538 -19.47 -1.30 -11.41
C VAL A 538 -19.69 -2.65 -12.10
N GLY A 539 -18.79 -3.63 -11.90
CA GLY A 539 -19.01 -5.03 -12.28
C GLY A 539 -17.92 -5.63 -13.15
#